data_AF-A0A6L9KQT9-F1
#
_entry.id   AF-A0A6L9KQT9-F1
#
_cell.length_a   1.000
_cell.length_b   1.000
_cell.length_c   1.000
_cell.angle_alpha   90.00
_cell.angle_beta   90.00
_cell.angle_gamma   90.00
#
_symmetry.space_group_name_H-M   'P 1'
#
loop_
_entity.id
_entity.type
_entity.pdbx_description
1 polymer ?
#
loop_
_entity_poly.entity_id
_entity_poly.type
_entity_poly.pdbx_seq_one_letter_code
_entity_poly.pdbx_strand_id
1 'polypeptide(L)'
;MYDFWVSPKTGEEANRCPWFRKVWNKQVFKCQIYNVRPDACRNYPVDREQMQKDECEVLEPEDLILNEKEFQILLDKLRNTNNFARS
;
A
#
# COMPACT_ATOMS: atom_id res chain seq x y z
N MET A 1 18.03 4.43 0.66
CA MET A 1 16.83 4.79 -0.13
C MET A 1 15.92 5.55 0.83
N TYR A 2 15.41 6.73 0.45
CA TYR A 2 14.56 7.54 1.32
C TYR A 2 13.08 7.26 0.98
N ASP A 3 12.30 6.74 1.93
CA ASP A 3 10.86 6.48 1.78
C ASP A 3 10.05 7.64 2.36
N PHE A 4 10.17 8.83 1.76
CA PHE A 4 9.38 9.98 2.19
C PHE A 4 8.17 10.13 1.26
N TRP A 5 6.97 10.19 1.85
CA TRP A 5 5.77 10.56 1.12
C TRP A 5 5.63 12.08 1.16
N VAL A 6 5.29 12.71 0.05
CA VAL A 6 4.99 14.16 0.03
C VAL A 6 3.53 14.36 -0.28
N SER A 7 2.85 15.13 0.56
CA SER A 7 1.49 15.56 0.31
C SER A 7 1.46 16.45 -0.95
N PRO A 8 0.76 16.05 -2.01
CA PRO A 8 0.63 16.87 -3.22
C PRO A 8 -0.20 18.14 -2.98
N LYS A 9 -0.91 18.21 -1.84
CA LYS A 9 -1.76 19.34 -1.47
C LYS A 9 -1.02 20.40 -0.65
N THR A 10 -0.16 19.97 0.28
CA THR A 10 0.53 20.86 1.22
C THR A 10 2.02 21.00 0.92
N GLY A 11 2.62 20.09 0.16
CA GLY A 11 4.07 20.03 -0.08
C GLY A 11 4.87 19.49 1.10
N GLU A 12 4.21 19.13 2.19
CA GLU A 12 4.84 18.62 3.41
C GLU A 12 5.06 17.11 3.34
N GLU A 13 6.02 16.63 4.14
CA GLU A 13 6.19 15.20 4.37
C GLU A 13 4.94 14.60 5.02
N ALA A 14 4.57 13.42 4.55
CA ALA A 14 3.48 12.62 5.05
C ALA A 14 4.03 11.31 5.59
N ASN A 15 3.42 10.81 6.66
CA ASN A 15 3.81 9.53 7.25
C ASN A 15 3.36 8.32 6.42
N ARG A 16 2.53 8.54 5.39
CA ARG A 16 1.96 7.48 4.54
C ARG A 16 1.62 7.99 3.15
N CYS A 17 1.34 7.06 2.23
CA CYS A 17 0.95 7.38 0.85
C CYS A 17 -0.29 8.30 0.79
N PRO A 18 -0.19 9.50 0.18
CA PRO A 18 -1.29 10.48 0.15
C PRO A 18 -2.45 10.07 -0.79
N TRP A 19 -2.18 9.11 -1.68
CA TRP A 19 -3.09 8.66 -2.72
C TRP A 19 -3.89 7.41 -2.34
N PHE A 20 -3.53 6.76 -1.25
CA PHE A 20 -4.20 5.56 -0.76
C PHE A 20 -5.35 5.96 0.16
N ARG A 21 -6.59 5.56 -0.18
CA ARG A 21 -7.81 6.00 0.51
C ARG A 21 -8.75 4.84 0.77
N LYS A 22 -9.28 4.79 1.99
CA LYS A 22 -10.43 3.94 2.34
C LYS A 22 -11.70 4.45 1.68
N VAL A 23 -12.49 3.54 1.13
CA VAL A 23 -13.82 3.82 0.57
C VAL A 23 -14.81 3.92 1.73
N TRP A 24 -15.65 4.95 1.70
CA TRP A 24 -16.63 5.19 2.76
C TRP A 24 -17.57 3.98 2.95
N ASN A 25 -17.82 3.62 4.21
CA ASN A 25 -18.63 2.47 4.64
C ASN A 25 -18.22 1.11 4.05
N LYS A 26 -16.96 0.96 3.61
CA LYS A 26 -16.43 -0.31 3.14
C LYS A 26 -15.04 -0.55 3.72
N GLN A 27 -14.70 -1.81 3.98
CA GLN A 27 -13.32 -2.25 4.26
C GLN A 27 -12.55 -2.39 2.95
N VAL A 28 -12.66 -1.38 2.09
CA VAL A 28 -12.04 -1.35 0.77
C VAL A 28 -11.11 -0.17 0.71
N PHE A 29 -9.90 -0.40 0.23
CA PHE A 29 -8.92 0.64 -0.02
C PHE A 29 -8.62 0.77 -1.51
N LYS A 30 -8.35 2.00 -1.94
CA LYS A 30 -8.16 2.37 -3.34
C LYS A 30 -7.00 3.34 -3.51
N CYS A 31 -6.19 3.12 -4.55
CA CYS A 31 -5.19 4.08 -5.00
C CYS A 31 -5.82 5.06 -6.00
N GLN A 32 -5.87 6.35 -5.64
CA GLN A 32 -6.53 7.36 -6.49
C GLN A 32 -5.80 7.61 -7.82
N ILE A 33 -4.50 7.28 -7.90
CA ILE A 33 -3.66 7.48 -9.09
C ILE A 33 -3.26 6.18 -9.78
N TYR A 34 -3.98 5.07 -9.53
CA TYR A 34 -3.57 3.73 -9.95
C TYR A 34 -3.10 3.61 -11.41
N ASN A 35 -3.85 4.19 -12.35
CA ASN A 35 -3.58 4.13 -13.79
C ASN A 35 -2.35 4.95 -14.21
N VAL A 36 -1.96 5.93 -13.39
CA VAL A 36 -0.85 6.86 -13.64
C VAL A 36 0.24 6.71 -12.59
N ARG A 37 0.29 5.56 -11.88
CA ARG A 37 1.32 5.29 -10.89
C ARG A 37 2.71 5.44 -11.52
N PRO A 38 3.60 6.25 -10.91
CA PRO A 38 5.00 6.29 -11.32
C PRO A 38 5.65 4.93 -11.06
N ASP A 39 6.78 4.65 -11.72
CA ASP A 39 7.44 3.34 -11.63
C ASP A 39 7.78 2.95 -10.20
N ALA A 40 8.22 3.90 -9.38
CA ALA A 40 8.46 3.67 -7.95
C ALA A 40 7.21 3.15 -7.20
N CYS A 41 6.01 3.65 -7.55
CA CYS A 41 4.76 3.21 -6.93
C CYS A 41 4.20 1.89 -7.51
N ARG A 42 4.69 1.42 -8.67
CA ARG A 42 4.24 0.14 -9.26
C ARG A 42 4.80 -1.07 -8.51
N ASN A 43 6.00 -0.91 -7.97
CA ASN A 43 6.68 -1.94 -7.19
C ASN A 43 6.34 -1.90 -5.69
N TYR A 44 5.66 -0.85 -5.24
CA TYR A 44 5.20 -0.72 -3.86
C TYR A 44 3.85 -1.43 -3.63
N PRO A 45 3.64 -2.12 -2.50
CA PRO A 45 4.62 -2.38 -1.41
C PRO A 45 5.72 -3.36 -1.82
N VAL A 46 6.92 -3.21 -1.23
CA VAL A 46 8.14 -3.96 -1.64
C VAL A 46 8.27 -5.28 -0.89
N ASP A 47 8.15 -5.24 0.43
CA ASP A 47 8.27 -6.39 1.32
C ASP A 47 7.47 -6.17 2.62
N ARG A 48 7.48 -7.19 3.49
CA ARG A 48 6.74 -7.18 4.76
C ARG A 48 7.29 -6.19 5.76
N GLU A 49 8.61 -6.00 5.80
CA GLU A 49 9.26 -5.12 6.76
C GLU A 49 8.88 -3.67 6.47
N GLN A 50 8.93 -3.28 5.20
CA GLN A 50 8.53 -1.97 4.75
C GLN A 50 7.04 -1.71 5.01
N MET A 51 6.16 -2.68 4.74
CA MET A 51 4.72 -2.52 5.02
C MET A 51 4.43 -2.30 6.51
N GLN A 52 5.17 -2.97 7.40
CA GLN A 52 5.04 -2.76 8.85
C GLN A 52 5.57 -1.38 9.26
N LYS A 53 6.73 -0.99 8.73
CA LYS A 53 7.36 0.31 8.99
C LYS A 53 6.48 1.48 8.54
N ASP A 54 5.79 1.32 7.41
CA ASP A 54 4.88 2.31 6.85
C ASP A 54 3.48 2.28 7.49
N GLU A 55 3.27 1.42 8.50
CA GLU A 55 1.97 1.17 9.13
C GLU A 55 0.86 0.97 8.09
N CYS A 56 1.15 0.13 7.09
CA CYS A 56 0.29 -0.04 5.94
C CYS A 56 -1.12 -0.49 6.36
N GLU A 57 -2.13 0.35 6.07
CA GLU A 57 -3.54 0.12 6.47
C GLU A 57 -4.16 -1.17 5.91
N VAL A 58 -3.46 -1.80 4.96
CA VAL A 58 -3.89 -2.99 4.24
C VAL A 58 -3.34 -4.28 4.86
N LEU A 59 -2.27 -4.17 5.65
CA LEU A 59 -1.61 -5.30 6.28
C LEU A 59 -2.46 -5.78 7.46
N GLU A 60 -2.82 -7.06 7.45
CA GLU A 60 -3.59 -7.69 8.52
C GLU A 60 -2.71 -8.60 9.39
N PRO A 61 -3.09 -8.88 10.65
CA PRO A 61 -2.32 -9.78 11.52
C PRO A 61 -2.03 -11.15 10.90
N GLU A 62 -2.96 -11.68 10.11
CA GLU A 62 -2.85 -12.96 9.42
C GLU A 62 -1.81 -12.94 8.28
N ASP A 63 -1.49 -11.77 7.73
CA ASP A 63 -0.45 -11.64 6.71
C ASP A 63 0.95 -11.83 7.30
N LEU A 64 1.11 -11.56 8.60
CA LEU A 64 2.39 -11.65 9.31
C LEU A 64 2.85 -13.09 9.53
N ILE A 65 1.91 -14.04 9.52
CA ILE A 65 2.19 -15.47 9.71
C ILE A 65 2.45 -16.21 8.38
N LEU A 66 2.25 -15.54 7.24
CA LEU A 66 2.52 -16.12 5.92
C LEU A 66 4.01 -16.46 5.76
N ASN A 67 4.30 -17.52 5.00
CA ASN A 67 5.67 -17.74 4.55
C ASN A 67 6.04 -16.76 3.42
N GLU A 68 7.32 -16.72 3.04
CA GLU A 68 7.82 -15.79 2.03
C GLU A 68 7.07 -15.92 0.69
N LYS A 69 6.83 -17.15 0.23
CA LYS A 69 6.17 -17.40 -1.05
C LYS A 69 4.71 -16.93 -1.06
N GLU A 70 3.99 -17.18 0.03
CA GLU A 70 2.61 -16.73 0.21
C GLU A 70 2.52 -15.21 0.28
N PHE A 71 3.47 -14.57 0.98
CA PHE A 71 3.53 -13.13 1.08
C PHE A 71 3.87 -12.47 -0.26
N GLN A 72 4.75 -13.06 -1.07
CA GLN A 72 5.02 -12.56 -2.43
C GLN A 72 3.78 -12.64 -3.33
N ILE A 73 3.00 -13.72 -3.26
CA ILE A 73 1.73 -13.82 -3.98
C ILE A 73 0.75 -12.72 -3.53
N LEU A 74 0.73 -12.39 -2.24
CA LEU A 74 -0.07 -11.29 -1.71
C LEU A 74 0.41 -9.94 -2.25
N LEU A 75 1.72 -9.67 -2.23
CA LEU A 75 2.31 -8.44 -2.77
C LEU A 75 1.98 -8.26 -4.25
N ASP A 76 2.06 -9.33 -5.05
CA ASP A 76 1.72 -9.26 -6.47
C ASP A 76 0.24 -8.94 -6.69
N LYS A 77 -0.65 -9.48 -5.86
CA LYS A 77 -2.07 -9.09 -5.90
C LYS A 77 -2.26 -7.62 -5.54
N LEU A 78 -1.59 -7.14 -4.48
CA LEU A 78 -1.65 -5.75 -4.04
C LEU A 78 -1.17 -4.77 -5.11
N ARG A 79 -0.04 -5.06 -5.75
CA ARG A 79 0.55 -4.24 -6.81
C ARG A 79 -0.33 -4.16 -8.05
N ASN A 80 -1.06 -5.23 -8.35
CA ASN A 80 -1.85 -5.38 -9.59
C ASN A 80 -3.36 -5.16 -9.41
N THR A 81 -3.81 -4.68 -8.23
CA THR A 81 -5.21 -4.29 -8.02
C THR A 81 -5.34 -2.86 -7.53
N ASN A 82 -6.39 -2.18 -7.99
CA ASN A 82 -6.79 -0.86 -7.47
C ASN A 82 -7.90 -0.95 -6.41
N ASN A 83 -8.42 -2.14 -6.16
CA ASN A 83 -9.56 -2.34 -5.30
C ASN A 83 -9.20 -3.44 -4.34
N PHE A 84 -8.67 -3.04 -3.19
CA PHE A 84 -8.25 -3.97 -2.18
C PHE A 84 -9.33 -4.06 -1.11
N ALA A 85 -10.17 -5.07 -1.24
CA ALA A 85 -11.16 -5.43 -0.25
C ALA A 85 -10.54 -6.45 0.70
N ARG A 86 -10.53 -6.13 1.99
CA ARG A 86 -10.20 -7.07 3.07
C ARG A 86 -11.36 -7.11 4.06
N SER A 87 -11.42 -8.19 4.83
CA SER A 87 -12.54 -8.52 5.72
C SER A 87 -12.39 -7.87 7.09
#